data_AF-A0A162EPT6-F1
#
_entry.id   AF-A0A162EPT6-F1
#
_cell.length_a   1.000
_cell.length_b   1.000
_cell.length_c   1.000
_cell.angle_alpha   90.00
_cell.angle_beta   90.00
_cell.angle_gamma   90.00
#
_symmetry.space_group_name_H-M   'P 1'
#
loop_
_entity.id
_entity.type
_entity.pdbx_description
1 polymer ?
#
loop_
_entity_poly.entity_id
_entity_poly.type
_entity_poly.pdbx_seq_one_letter_code
_entity_poly.pdbx_strand_id
1 'polypeptide(L)'
;MTFKGVWQSLPFIVVMTVLGVLTKLWGCGLGAKLNGFSRHSNYLVGAGMISRGEMALITAQIGFSAHLLSNDYYSDIILVIIVVTMIAPFVLKNAIHRAGQVTATHSIIEEH
;
A
#
# COMPACT_ATOMS: atom_id res chain seq x y z
N MET A 1 -26.85 13.54 10.57
CA MET A 1 -25.52 12.93 10.39
C MET A 1 -25.09 12.36 11.73
N THR A 2 -25.35 11.07 11.96
CA THR A 2 -25.20 10.45 13.28
C THR A 2 -23.77 9.94 13.45
N PHE A 3 -23.07 10.46 14.46
CA PHE A 3 -21.70 10.06 14.80
C PHE A 3 -21.51 8.54 15.02
N LYS A 4 -22.58 7.77 15.28
CA LYS A 4 -22.53 6.29 15.36
C LYS A 4 -22.07 5.61 14.08
N GLY A 5 -22.33 6.18 12.89
CA GLY A 5 -21.92 5.60 11.61
C GLY A 5 -20.40 5.57 11.45
N VAL A 6 -19.71 6.63 11.86
CA VAL A 6 -18.24 6.73 11.82
C VAL A 6 -17.59 5.76 12.80
N TRP A 7 -18.16 5.60 13.99
CA TRP A 7 -17.68 4.61 14.98
C TRP A 7 -17.84 3.17 14.51
N GLN A 8 -18.86 2.88 13.70
CA GLN A 8 -19.10 1.56 13.14
C GLN A 8 -18.30 1.30 11.85
N SER A 9 -17.99 2.34 11.06
CA SER A 9 -17.13 2.27 9.88
C SER A 9 -15.63 2.29 10.20
N LEU A 10 -15.22 2.78 11.37
CA LEU A 10 -13.82 2.77 11.82
C LEU A 10 -13.15 1.40 11.74
N PRO A 11 -13.72 0.31 12.29
CA PRO A 11 -13.15 -1.02 12.14
C PRO A 11 -13.09 -1.48 10.68
N PHE A 12 -14.06 -1.11 9.84
CA PHE A 12 -14.02 -1.43 8.40
C PHE A 12 -12.88 -0.71 7.68
N ILE A 13 -12.70 0.59 7.95
CA ILE A 13 -11.61 1.42 7.40
C ILE A 13 -10.25 0.87 7.82
N VAL A 14 -10.08 0.52 9.10
CA VAL A 14 -8.82 -0.03 9.62
C VAL A 14 -8.54 -1.40 9.00
N VAL A 15 -9.53 -2.28 8.95
CA VAL A 15 -9.37 -3.62 8.33
C VAL A 15 -9.04 -3.49 6.85
N MET A 16 -9.73 -2.62 6.11
CA MET A 16 -9.45 -2.40 4.68
C MET A 16 -8.08 -1.77 4.43
N THR A 17 -7.63 -0.87 5.31
CA THR A 17 -6.29 -0.28 5.23
C THR A 17 -5.22 -1.34 5.48
N VAL A 18 -5.38 -2.13 6.54
CA VAL A 18 -4.45 -3.23 6.89
C VAL A 18 -4.44 -4.28 5.78
N LEU A 19 -5.59 -4.72 5.28
CA LEU A 19 -5.69 -5.63 4.15
C LEU A 19 -5.04 -5.04 2.90
N GLY A 20 -5.30 -3.78 2.58
CA GLY A 20 -4.70 -3.12 1.41
C GLY A 20 -3.17 -3.11 1.46
N VAL A 21 -2.60 -2.85 2.63
CA VAL A 21 -1.15 -2.86 2.87
C VAL A 21 -0.60 -4.28 2.84
N LEU A 22 -1.20 -5.22 3.58
CA LEU A 22 -0.74 -6.61 3.67
C LEU A 22 -0.84 -7.33 2.34
N THR A 23 -1.96 -7.19 1.62
CA THR A 23 -2.16 -7.88 0.33
C THR A 23 -1.16 -7.40 -0.72
N LYS A 24 -0.76 -6.13 -0.68
CA LYS A 24 0.26 -5.60 -1.59
C LYS A 24 1.67 -6.00 -1.18
N LEU A 25 2.01 -5.90 0.10
CA LEU A 25 3.32 -6.31 0.61
C LEU A 25 3.56 -7.80 0.43
N TRP A 26 2.59 -8.65 0.81
CA TRP A 26 2.71 -10.10 0.66
C TRP A 26 2.41 -10.56 -0.75
N GLY A 27 1.36 -10.07 -1.41
CA GLY A 27 1.02 -10.50 -2.78
C GLY A 27 2.12 -10.16 -3.77
N CYS A 28 2.55 -8.89 -3.80
CA CYS A 28 3.63 -8.48 -4.70
C CYS A 28 5.01 -8.98 -4.22
N GLY A 29 5.26 -9.04 -2.90
CA GLY A 29 6.52 -9.57 -2.36
C GLY A 29 6.70 -11.07 -2.61
N LEU A 30 5.63 -11.86 -2.54
CA LEU A 30 5.65 -13.29 -2.88
C LEU A 30 5.74 -13.50 -4.39
N GLY A 31 5.06 -12.65 -5.19
CA GLY A 31 5.20 -12.64 -6.65
C GLY A 31 6.63 -12.32 -7.11
N ALA A 32 7.30 -11.35 -6.46
CA ALA A 32 8.71 -11.05 -6.71
C ALA A 32 9.61 -12.23 -6.30
N LYS A 33 9.31 -12.91 -5.19
CA LYS A 33 10.02 -14.13 -4.76
C LYS A 33 9.93 -15.25 -5.79
N LEU A 34 8.77 -15.45 -6.41
CA LEU A 34 8.58 -16.44 -7.48
C LEU A 34 9.39 -16.10 -8.73
N ASN A 35 9.64 -14.81 -8.99
CA ASN A 35 10.50 -14.33 -10.07
C ASN A 35 12.01 -14.38 -9.73
N GLY A 36 12.40 -14.95 -8.58
CA GLY A 36 13.80 -15.12 -8.20
C GLY A 36 14.46 -13.88 -7.56
N PHE A 37 13.69 -12.86 -7.18
CA PHE A 37 14.23 -11.67 -6.52
C PHE A 37 14.65 -11.94 -5.06
N SER A 38 15.71 -11.25 -4.62
CA SER A 38 16.25 -11.37 -3.25
C SER A 38 15.24 -10.89 -2.20
N ARG A 39 15.35 -11.38 -0.96
CA ARG A 39 14.41 -11.00 0.13
C ARG A 39 14.29 -9.50 0.34
N HIS A 40 15.37 -8.74 0.13
CA HIS A 40 15.38 -7.28 0.26
C HIS A 40 14.68 -6.60 -0.93
N SER A 41 14.91 -7.11 -2.15
CA SER A 41 14.23 -6.61 -3.35
C SER A 41 12.73 -6.91 -3.31
N ASN A 42 12.32 -8.08 -2.82
CA ASN A 42 10.91 -8.45 -2.66
C ASN A 42 10.14 -7.47 -1.76
N TYR A 43 10.74 -7.07 -0.63
CA TYR A 43 10.14 -6.09 0.27
C TYR A 43 10.08 -4.69 -0.35
N LEU A 44 11.11 -4.31 -1.12
CA LEU A 44 11.15 -3.05 -1.85
C LEU A 44 10.06 -2.97 -2.93
N VAL A 45 9.90 -4.04 -3.71
CA VAL A 45 8.84 -4.16 -4.72
C VAL A 45 7.46 -4.09 -4.05
N GLY A 46 7.24 -4.85 -2.97
CA GLY A 46 5.99 -4.82 -2.22
C GLY A 46 5.65 -3.43 -1.68
N ALA A 47 6.64 -2.72 -1.13
CA ALA A 47 6.47 -1.35 -0.63
C ALA A 47 6.21 -0.32 -1.74
N GLY A 48 6.88 -0.46 -2.89
CA GLY A 48 6.66 0.41 -4.06
C GLY A 48 5.25 0.29 -4.62
N MET A 49 4.66 -0.90 -4.56
CA MET A 49 3.32 -1.19 -5.09
C MET A 49 2.16 -0.72 -4.19
N ILE A 50 2.46 -0.15 -3.01
CA ILE A 50 1.45 0.49 -2.13
C ILE A 50 1.02 1.85 -2.70
N SER A 51 1.87 2.49 -3.51
CA SER A 51 1.57 3.77 -4.13
C SER A 51 0.29 3.70 -4.95
N ARG A 52 -0.72 4.48 -4.55
CA ARG A 52 -1.99 4.63 -5.26
C ARG A 52 -1.94 5.96 -6.01
N GLY A 53 -1.81 5.88 -7.34
CA GLY A 53 -1.85 7.04 -8.24
C GLY A 53 -3.26 7.41 -8.68
N GLU A 54 -3.39 8.10 -9.81
CA GLU A 54 -4.69 8.53 -10.34
C GLU A 54 -5.65 7.36 -10.57
N MET A 55 -5.13 6.18 -10.88
CA MET A 55 -5.93 4.98 -11.17
C MET A 55 -6.83 4.55 -10.01
N ALA A 56 -6.44 4.82 -8.75
CA ALA A 56 -7.28 4.50 -7.60
C ALA A 56 -8.52 5.40 -7.54
N LEU A 57 -8.36 6.69 -7.84
CA LEU A 57 -9.46 7.66 -7.88
C LEU A 57 -10.37 7.40 -9.08
N ILE A 58 -9.80 7.09 -10.24
CA ILE A 58 -10.56 6.69 -11.44
C ILE A 58 -11.42 5.46 -11.14
N THR A 59 -10.85 4.43 -10.49
CA THR A 59 -11.60 3.21 -10.13
C THR A 59 -12.74 3.52 -9.16
N ALA A 60 -12.51 4.38 -8.17
CA ALA A 60 -13.56 4.82 -7.25
C ALA A 60 -14.70 5.54 -7.98
N GLN A 61 -14.37 6.42 -8.95
CA GLN A 61 -15.35 7.14 -9.75
C GLN A 61 -16.16 6.21 -10.67
N ILE A 62 -15.51 5.19 -11.25
CA ILE A 62 -16.19 4.16 -12.05
C ILE A 62 -17.16 3.37 -11.15
N GLY A 63 -16.73 2.96 -9.96
CA GLY A 63 -17.57 2.23 -9.00
C GLY A 63 -18.79 3.05 -8.53
N PHE A 64 -18.61 4.36 -8.33
CA PHE A 64 -19.71 5.27 -8.00
C PHE A 64 -20.69 5.44 -9.17
N SER A 65 -20.17 5.66 -10.39
CA SER A 65 -20.98 5.77 -11.61
C SER A 65 -21.78 4.49 -11.89
N ALA A 66 -21.20 3.33 -11.59
CA ALA A 66 -21.86 2.03 -11.70
C ALA A 66 -22.90 1.74 -10.60
N HIS A 67 -23.19 2.70 -9.71
CA HIS A 67 -24.08 2.54 -8.56
C HIS A 67 -23.67 1.44 -7.57
N LEU A 68 -22.39 1.02 -7.59
CA LEU A 68 -21.83 0.04 -6.65
C LEU A 68 -21.46 0.67 -5.31
N LEU A 69 -21.36 2.00 -5.26
CA LEU A 69 -21.00 2.77 -4.07
C LEU A 69 -22.10 3.79 -3.76
N SER A 70 -22.71 3.70 -2.58
CA SER A 70 -23.56 4.77 -2.06
C SER A 70 -22.71 6.01 -1.74
N ASN A 71 -23.32 7.20 -1.73
CA ASN A 71 -22.62 8.47 -1.52
C ASN A 71 -21.73 8.47 -0.26
N ASP A 72 -22.22 7.89 0.84
CA ASP A 72 -21.44 7.76 2.08
C ASP A 72 -20.18 6.88 1.90
N TYR A 73 -20.28 5.76 1.18
CA TYR A 73 -19.14 4.87 0.92
C TYR A 73 -18.13 5.47 -0.07
N TYR A 74 -18.59 6.31 -1.00
CA TYR A 74 -17.72 6.98 -1.93
C TYR A 74 -16.73 7.90 -1.20
N SER A 75 -17.23 8.75 -0.28
CA SER A 75 -16.37 9.61 0.54
C SER A 75 -15.41 8.80 1.44
N ASP A 76 -15.88 7.70 2.03
CA ASP A 76 -15.04 6.83 2.87
C ASP A 76 -13.88 6.19 2.09
N ILE A 77 -14.13 5.70 0.87
CA ILE A 77 -13.08 5.08 0.04
C ILE A 77 -12.03 6.10 -0.39
N ILE A 78 -12.45 7.32 -0.76
CA ILE A 78 -11.52 8.40 -1.11
C ILE A 78 -10.60 8.72 0.08
N LEU A 79 -11.16 8.80 1.29
CA LEU A 79 -10.39 9.02 2.51
C LEU A 79 -9.36 7.91 2.74
N VAL A 80 -9.75 6.64 2.57
CA VAL A 80 -8.82 5.49 2.65
C VAL A 80 -7.70 5.61 1.63
N ILE A 81 -7.99 5.98 0.38
CA ILE A 81 -6.97 6.14 -0.67
C ILE A 81 -5.94 7.19 -0.25
N ILE A 82 -6.39 8.36 0.22
CA ILE A 82 -5.52 9.45 0.66
C ILE A 82 -4.63 9.00 1.82
N VAL A 83 -5.21 8.36 2.84
CA VAL A 83 -4.47 7.88 4.02
C VAL A 83 -3.41 6.84 3.62
N VAL A 84 -3.76 5.87 2.77
CA VAL A 84 -2.81 4.86 2.28
C VAL A 84 -1.68 5.49 1.46
N THR A 85 -2.00 6.46 0.60
CA THR A 85 -0.98 7.18 -0.19
C THR A 85 -0.04 7.98 0.69
N MET A 86 -0.52 8.58 1.78
CA MET A 86 0.34 9.24 2.76
C MET A 86 1.25 8.26 3.51
N ILE A 87 0.79 7.03 3.78
CA ILE A 87 1.58 5.99 4.47
C ILE A 87 2.63 5.38 3.52
N ALA A 88 2.34 5.28 2.22
CA ALA A 88 3.22 4.69 1.21
C ALA A 88 4.68 5.19 1.25
N PRO A 89 4.99 6.50 1.25
CA PRO A 89 6.38 6.98 1.28
C PRO A 89 7.12 6.59 2.56
N PHE A 90 6.43 6.45 3.70
CA PHE A 90 7.06 5.99 4.95
C PHE A 90 7.46 4.51 4.86
N VAL A 91 6.56 3.66 4.35
CA VAL A 91 6.82 2.23 4.16
C VAL A 91 7.93 2.03 3.12
N LEU A 92 7.89 2.80 2.02
CA LEU A 92 8.88 2.76 0.96
C LEU A 92 10.25 3.25 1.44
N LYS A 93 10.33 4.35 2.20
CA LYS A 93 11.60 4.84 2.77
C LYS A 93 12.24 3.79 3.67
N ASN A 94 11.46 3.11 4.50
CA ASN A 94 11.96 2.02 5.35
C ASN A 94 12.43 0.82 4.54
N ALA A 95 11.74 0.50 3.44
CA ALA A 95 12.13 -0.56 2.51
C ALA A 95 13.44 -0.23 1.78
N ILE A 96 13.59 1.02 1.30
CA ILE A 96 14.82 1.51 0.65
C ILE A 96 15.98 1.52 1.63
N HIS A 97 15.79 1.99 2.87
CA HIS A 97 16.86 2.00 3.87
C HIS A 97 17.36 0.56 4.17
N ARG A 98 16.45 -0.42 4.20
CA ARG A 98 16.79 -1.85 4.34
C ARG A 98 17.40 -2.49 3.10
N ALA A 99 17.16 -1.94 1.91
CA ALA A 99 17.77 -2.39 0.65
C ALA A 99 19.15 -1.75 0.43
N GLY A 100 19.29 -0.45 0.71
CA GLY A 100 20.54 0.31 0.56
C GLY A 100 21.65 -0.13 1.52
N GLN A 101 21.31 -0.64 2.71
CA GLN A 101 22.29 -1.23 3.64
C GLN A 101 22.95 -2.51 3.10
N VAL A 102 22.31 -3.24 2.18
CA VAL A 102 22.87 -4.46 1.59
C VAL A 102 23.85 -4.13 0.47
N THR A 103 23.54 -3.13 -0.37
CA THR A 103 24.48 -2.65 -1.40
C THR A 103 25.73 -2.02 -0.77
N ALA A 104 25.56 -1.26 0.32
CA ALA A 104 26.69 -0.69 1.06
C ALA A 104 27.56 -1.74 1.77
N THR A 105 27.01 -2.94 2.06
CA THR A 105 27.79 -4.06 2.62
C THR A 105 28.58 -4.78 1.53
N HIS A 106 28.04 -4.90 0.32
CA HIS A 106 28.73 -5.56 -0.80
C HIS A 106 29.89 -4.74 -1.37
N SER A 107 29.82 -3.41 -1.33
CA SER A 107 30.94 -2.53 -1.73
C SER A 107 32.12 -2.55 -0.76
N ILE A 108 31.93 -2.97 0.49
CA ILE A 108 33.00 -3.04 1.51
C ILE A 108 33.73 -4.40 1.46
N ILE A 109 33.10 -5.45 0.91
CA ILE A 109 33.70 -6.78 0.77
C ILE A 109 34.51 -6.90 -0.53
N GLU A 110 34.24 -6.10 -1.56
CA GLU A 110 35.04 -6.06 -2.79
C GLU A 110 36.32 -5.21 -2.68
N GLU A 111 36.49 -4.45 -1.60
CA GLU A 111 37.71 -3.65 -1.34
C GLU A 111 38.77 -4.38 -0.50
N HIS A 112 38.56 -5.67 -0.17
CA HIS A 112 39.47 -6.51 0.61
C HIS A 112 39.67 -7.89 -0.04
#